data_AF-A0A9W6R1C7-F1
#
_entry.id   AF-A0A9W6R1C7-F1
#
_cell.length_a   1.000
_cell.length_b   1.000
_cell.length_c   1.000
_cell.angle_alpha   90.00
_cell.angle_beta   90.00
_cell.angle_gamma   90.00
#
_symmetry.space_group_name_H-M   'P 1'
#
loop_
_entity.id
_entity.type
_entity.pdbx_description
1 polymer ?
#
loop_
_entity_poly.entity_id
_entity_poly.type
_entity_poly.pdbx_seq_one_letter_code
_entity_poly.pdbx_strand_id
1 'polypeptide(L)'
;MGLAKVWVRTFTDGLIRADRIIELSAHPAPALSGKTAHWLVDATLAVSIGSGTGEGLNISALHRTLIQTRAEPVGALEAFAQLLARLHDSDPAGVVTARVGDSAGADTAGHVEFTFTRFADAGDTTSAGDHVLG
;
A
#
# COMPACT_ATOMS: atom_id res chain seq x y z
N MET A 1 15.66 6.96 8.19
CA MET A 1 14.69 7.54 7.22
C MET A 1 14.17 6.48 6.24
N GLY A 2 14.03 5.21 6.64
CA GLY A 2 13.98 4.07 5.70
C GLY A 2 12.73 3.92 4.81
N LEU A 3 11.60 4.55 5.17
CA LEU A 3 10.32 4.39 4.44
C LEU A 3 9.92 5.64 3.65
N ALA A 4 10.74 6.69 3.68
CA ALA A 4 10.38 7.97 3.07
C ALA A 4 10.25 7.90 1.54
N LYS A 5 10.88 6.90 0.91
CA LYS A 5 10.91 6.65 -0.54
C LYS A 5 10.00 5.49 -0.95
N VAL A 6 9.31 4.88 0.01
CA VAL A 6 8.38 3.77 -0.21
C VAL A 6 6.97 4.34 -0.30
N TRP A 7 6.32 4.05 -1.42
CA TRP A 7 4.93 4.40 -1.67
C TRP A 7 4.05 3.16 -1.56
N VAL A 8 2.77 3.35 -1.24
CA VAL A 8 1.78 2.28 -1.17
C VAL A 8 0.65 2.64 -2.13
N ARG A 9 0.33 1.73 -3.04
CA ARG A 9 -0.81 1.84 -3.96
C ARG A 9 -2.11 1.61 -3.18
N THR A 10 -3.02 2.55 -3.26
CA THR A 10 -4.39 2.42 -2.72
C THR A 10 -5.29 1.71 -3.73
N PHE A 11 -6.41 1.17 -3.26
CA PHE A 11 -7.41 0.49 -4.09
C PHE A 11 -7.99 1.37 -5.21
N THR A 12 -8.07 2.69 -5.01
CA THR A 12 -8.52 3.66 -6.03
C THR A 12 -7.38 4.26 -6.86
N ASP A 13 -6.30 3.50 -7.03
CA ASP A 13 -5.10 3.86 -7.81
C ASP A 13 -4.29 5.08 -7.32
N GLY A 14 -4.63 5.66 -6.17
CA GLY A 14 -3.80 6.66 -5.48
C GLY A 14 -2.49 6.09 -4.91
N LEU A 15 -1.56 6.98 -4.56
CA LEU A 15 -0.32 6.65 -3.86
C LEU A 15 -0.25 7.38 -2.52
N ILE A 16 0.13 6.66 -1.48
CA ILE A 16 0.39 7.21 -0.14
C ILE A 16 1.82 6.89 0.29
N ARG A 17 2.41 7.73 1.13
CA ARG A 17 3.75 7.50 1.66
C ARG A 17 3.71 6.51 2.84
N ALA A 18 4.56 5.49 2.81
CA ALA A 18 4.60 4.47 3.86
C ALA A 18 4.98 5.05 5.23
N ASP A 19 5.89 6.04 5.27
CA ASP A 19 6.30 6.72 6.51
C ASP A 19 5.21 7.63 7.13
N ARG A 20 4.07 7.79 6.47
CA ARG A 20 2.93 8.59 6.98
C ARG A 20 1.77 7.75 7.51
N ILE A 21 1.87 6.43 7.38
CA ILE A 21 0.89 5.49 7.93
C ILE A 21 1.10 5.41 9.45
N ILE A 22 0.04 5.69 10.20
CA ILE A 22 0.03 5.62 11.66
C ILE A 22 -0.74 4.42 12.20
N GLU A 23 -1.63 3.84 11.39
CA GLU A 23 -2.44 2.69 11.75
C GLU A 23 -2.84 1.92 10.48
N LEU A 24 -3.03 0.62 10.66
CA LEU A 24 -3.61 -0.28 9.67
C LEU A 24 -4.76 -1.03 10.31
N SER A 25 -5.86 -1.18 9.58
CA SER A 25 -7.05 -1.85 10.08
C SER A 25 -7.66 -2.76 9.02
N ALA A 26 -8.18 -3.91 9.44
CA ALA A 26 -9.06 -4.74 8.65
C ALA A 26 -10.46 -4.76 9.27
N HIS A 27 -11.48 -4.45 8.48
CA HIS A 27 -12.86 -4.47 8.95
C HIS A 27 -13.85 -4.76 7.82
N PRO A 28 -15.04 -5.30 8.13
CA PRO A 28 -16.09 -5.43 7.13
C PRO A 28 -16.49 -4.03 6.62
N ALA A 29 -16.79 -3.96 5.33
CA ALA A 29 -17.44 -2.79 4.76
C ALA A 29 -18.86 -2.67 5.32
N PRO A 30 -19.39 -1.44 5.48
CA PRO A 30 -20.76 -1.22 5.93
C PRO A 30 -21.75 -2.03 5.07
N ALA A 31 -22.61 -2.80 5.72
CA ALA A 31 -23.59 -3.63 5.05
C ALA A 31 -24.59 -2.75 4.28
N LEU A 32 -24.58 -2.87 2.95
CA LEU A 32 -25.58 -2.28 2.07
C LEU A 32 -26.52 -3.41 1.61
N SER A 33 -27.82 -3.23 1.83
CA SER A 33 -28.83 -4.22 1.44
C SER A 33 -28.65 -4.67 -0.01
N GLY A 34 -28.50 -5.98 -0.21
CA GLY A 34 -28.35 -6.60 -1.54
C GLY A 34 -26.93 -6.67 -2.10
N LYS A 35 -25.89 -6.19 -1.39
CA LYS A 35 -24.48 -6.36 -1.80
C LYS A 35 -23.79 -7.46 -1.01
N THR A 36 -22.95 -8.24 -1.69
CA THR A 36 -22.06 -9.21 -1.05
C THR A 36 -21.15 -8.48 -0.05
N ALA A 37 -21.06 -9.02 1.17
CA ALA A 37 -20.16 -8.50 2.18
C ALA A 37 -18.71 -8.56 1.65
N HIS A 38 -17.95 -7.51 1.90
CA HIS A 38 -16.53 -7.44 1.59
C HIS A 38 -15.80 -6.88 2.80
N TRP A 39 -14.53 -7.24 2.92
CA TRP A 39 -13.62 -6.71 3.93
C TRP A 39 -12.70 -5.69 3.29
N LEU A 40 -12.35 -4.68 4.08
CA LEU A 40 -11.46 -3.60 3.70
C LEU A 40 -10.18 -3.71 4.52
N VAL A 41 -9.03 -3.56 3.87
CA VAL A 41 -7.77 -3.24 4.53
C VAL A 41 -7.48 -1.78 4.30
N ASP A 42 -7.50 -0.99 5.37
CA ASP A 42 -7.33 0.45 5.34
C ASP A 42 -6.03 0.87 6.03
N ALA A 43 -5.40 1.92 5.48
CA ALA A 43 -4.31 2.65 6.12
C ALA A 43 -4.81 4.01 6.61
N THR A 44 -4.50 4.34 7.86
CA THR A 44 -4.77 5.67 8.42
C THR A 44 -3.50 6.50 8.33
N LEU A 45 -3.62 7.70 7.77
CA LEU A 45 -2.54 8.67 7.68
C LEU A 45 -2.74 9.79 8.70
N ALA A 46 -1.65 10.20 9.35
CA ALA A 46 -1.62 11.49 10.05
C ALA A 46 -1.48 12.60 9.01
N VAL A 47 -2.57 13.34 8.75
CA VAL A 47 -2.53 14.52 7.89
C VAL A 47 -2.85 15.77 8.70
N SER A 48 -2.02 16.79 8.52
CA SER A 48 -2.33 18.14 8.97
C SER A 48 -3.37 18.72 8.02
N ILE A 49 -4.56 19.00 8.51
CA ILE A 49 -5.57 19.78 7.78
C ILE A 49 -5.50 21.20 8.33
N GLY A 50 -4.86 22.10 7.57
CA GLY A 50 -4.77 23.51 7.93
C GLY A 50 -4.85 24.40 6.70
N SER A 51 -5.99 25.07 6.52
CA SER A 51 -6.03 26.33 5.79
C SER A 51 -5.47 27.39 6.72
N GLY A 52 -4.43 28.11 6.31
CA GLY A 52 -3.73 29.09 7.14
C GLY A 52 -4.67 30.14 7.74
N THR A 53 -5.10 29.91 8.97
CA THR A 53 -5.66 30.90 9.89
C THR A 53 -5.05 30.59 11.25
N GLY A 54 -4.59 31.63 11.96
CA GLY A 54 -3.62 31.55 13.05
C GLY A 54 -4.02 30.82 14.33
N GLU A 55 -4.98 29.90 14.28
CA GLU A 55 -5.48 29.12 15.41
C GLU A 55 -5.32 27.61 15.17
N GLY A 56 -4.08 27.12 15.29
CA GLY A 56 -3.79 25.71 15.52
C GLY A 56 -3.83 24.77 14.30
N LEU A 57 -2.87 23.85 14.25
CA LEU A 57 -2.84 22.74 13.30
C LEU A 57 -3.88 21.69 13.74
N ASN A 58 -4.99 21.58 13.02
CA ASN A 58 -5.92 20.47 13.21
C ASN A 58 -5.38 19.22 12.50
N ILE A 59 -5.02 18.20 13.26
CA ILE A 59 -4.55 16.91 12.72
C ILE A 59 -5.79 16.01 12.60
N SER A 60 -6.12 15.62 11.37
CA SER A 60 -7.20 14.65 11.12
C SER A 60 -6.61 13.33 10.67
N ALA A 61 -7.29 12.24 11.02
CA ALA A 61 -7.06 10.93 10.44
C ALA A 61 -7.61 10.91 9.01
N LEU A 62 -6.81 10.40 8.07
CA LEU A 62 -7.23 10.18 6.69
C LEU A 62 -7.14 8.69 6.37
N HIS A 63 -8.29 8.05 6.21
CA HIS A 63 -8.39 6.64 5.87
C HIS A 63 -8.25 6.43 4.36
N ARG A 64 -7.46 5.43 3.97
CA ARG A 64 -7.21 5.04 2.57
C ARG A 64 -7.25 3.52 2.46
N THR A 65 -8.19 3.02 1.66
CA THR A 65 -8.28 1.59 1.37
C THR A 65 -7.15 1.13 0.49
N LEU A 66 -6.47 0.07 0.92
CA LEU A 66 -5.39 -0.59 0.19
C LEU A 66 -5.92 -1.70 -0.71
N ILE A 67 -6.87 -2.50 -0.19
CA ILE A 67 -7.50 -3.61 -0.92
C ILE A 67 -8.88 -3.95 -0.34
N GLN A 68 -9.71 -4.56 -1.17
CA GLN A 68 -10.97 -5.18 -0.77
C GLN A 68 -10.94 -6.69 -1.01
N THR A 69 -11.41 -7.48 -0.06
CA THR A 69 -11.48 -8.95 -0.13
C THR A 69 -12.90 -9.43 0.13
N ARG A 70 -13.21 -10.68 -0.26
CA ARG A 70 -14.56 -11.26 -0.03
C ARG A 70 -14.70 -11.92 1.33
N ALA A 71 -13.58 -12.32 1.93
CA ALA A 71 -13.49 -12.85 3.29
C ALA A 71 -12.51 -12.02 4.12
N GLU A 72 -12.47 -12.27 5.43
CA GLU A 72 -11.57 -11.58 6.35
C GLU A 72 -10.10 -11.78 5.95
N PRO A 73 -9.29 -10.71 5.85
CA PRO A 73 -7.90 -10.79 5.42
C PRO A 73 -6.98 -11.16 6.59
N VAL A 74 -7.15 -12.37 7.10
CA VAL A 74 -6.37 -12.90 8.24
C VAL A 74 -4.87 -12.87 7.92
N GLY A 75 -4.07 -12.28 8.82
CA GLY A 75 -2.62 -12.19 8.67
C GLY A 75 -2.12 -11.07 7.74
N ALA A 76 -3.01 -10.34 7.07
CA ALA A 76 -2.61 -9.31 6.11
C ALA A 76 -1.88 -8.13 6.79
N LEU A 77 -2.32 -7.73 7.98
CA LEU A 77 -1.73 -6.63 8.73
C LEU A 77 -0.29 -6.99 9.15
N GLU A 78 -0.10 -8.20 9.65
CA GLU A 78 1.20 -8.74 10.05
C GLU A 78 2.14 -8.86 8.83
N ALA A 79 1.65 -9.42 7.73
CA ALA A 79 2.43 -9.57 6.49
C ALA A 79 2.90 -8.21 5.95
N PHE A 80 2.04 -7.19 6.00
CA PHE A 80 2.39 -5.84 5.59
C PHE A 80 3.39 -5.19 6.55
N ALA A 81 3.18 -5.30 7.87
CA ALA A 81 4.11 -4.80 8.87
C ALA A 81 5.52 -5.42 8.71
N GLN A 82 5.58 -6.74 8.49
CA GLN A 82 6.84 -7.44 8.22
C GLN A 82 7.51 -6.95 6.92
N LEU A 83 6.73 -6.69 5.86
CA LEU A 83 7.28 -6.11 4.64
C LEU A 83 7.86 -4.72 4.90
N LEU A 84 7.12 -3.83 5.59
CA LEU A 84 7.59 -2.50 5.92
C LEU A 84 8.86 -2.53 6.78
N ALA A 85 8.98 -3.47 7.73
CA ALA A 85 10.20 -3.65 8.51
C ALA A 85 11.40 -3.99 7.60
N ARG A 86 11.25 -4.95 6.69
CA ARG A 86 12.32 -5.31 5.73
C ARG A 86 12.70 -4.14 4.80
N LEU A 87 11.71 -3.38 4.35
CA LEU A 87 11.96 -2.19 3.52
C LEU A 87 12.62 -1.07 4.32
N HIS A 88 12.26 -0.89 5.59
CA HIS A 88 12.90 0.10 6.45
C HIS A 88 14.42 -0.13 6.56
N ASP A 89 14.83 -1.39 6.75
CA ASP A 89 16.23 -1.76 6.92
C ASP A 89 17.05 -1.63 5.63
N SER A 90 16.40 -1.79 4.47
CA SER A 90 17.06 -1.72 3.15
C SER A 90 16.97 -0.35 2.45
N ASP A 91 16.19 0.59 2.99
CA ASP A 91 15.91 1.94 2.46
C ASP A 91 15.68 2.02 0.92
N PRO A 92 14.86 1.13 0.31
CA PRO A 92 14.66 1.15 -1.13
C PRO A 92 13.66 2.24 -1.55
N ALA A 93 13.70 2.61 -2.82
CA ALA A 93 12.68 3.48 -3.43
C ALA A 93 11.78 2.64 -4.34
N GLY A 94 10.46 2.72 -4.15
CA GLY A 94 9.51 1.94 -4.94
C GLY A 94 8.08 1.98 -4.43
N VAL A 95 7.25 1.07 -4.94
CA VAL A 95 5.82 0.99 -4.67
C VAL A 95 5.46 -0.38 -4.10
N VAL A 96 4.71 -0.39 -3.00
CA VAL A 96 4.02 -1.57 -2.47
C VAL A 96 2.61 -1.64 -3.04
N THR A 97 2.23 -2.79 -3.56
CA THR A 97 0.89 -3.07 -4.09
C THR A 97 0.30 -4.27 -3.36
N ALA A 98 -0.96 -4.14 -2.95
CA ALA A 98 -1.76 -5.23 -2.39
C ALA A 98 -2.50 -5.96 -3.52
N ARG A 99 -2.59 -7.29 -3.44
CA ARG A 99 -3.40 -8.12 -4.34
C ARG A 99 -4.03 -9.27 -3.57
N VAL A 100 -5.19 -9.72 -4.02
CA VAL A 100 -5.77 -10.98 -3.53
C VAL A 100 -4.89 -12.10 -4.06
N GLY A 101 -4.34 -12.92 -3.17
CA GLY A 101 -3.39 -13.95 -3.54
C GLY A 101 -4.08 -15.22 -4.03
N ASP A 102 -3.50 -15.84 -5.04
CA ASP A 102 -3.93 -17.14 -5.58
C ASP A 102 -3.28 -18.27 -4.78
N SER A 103 -3.66 -18.42 -3.51
CA SER A 103 -3.25 -19.61 -2.76
C SER A 103 -3.91 -20.87 -3.35
N ALA A 104 -3.17 -21.94 -3.58
CA ALA A 104 -3.74 -23.22 -4.02
C ALA A 104 -4.50 -23.90 -2.86
N GLY A 105 -5.71 -23.43 -2.57
CA GLY A 105 -6.56 -23.93 -1.49
C GLY A 105 -7.91 -23.22 -1.46
N ALA A 106 -8.91 -23.84 -0.81
CA ALA A 106 -10.31 -23.39 -0.84
C ALA A 106 -10.59 -22.04 -0.14
N ASP A 107 -9.57 -21.36 0.41
CA ASP A 107 -9.73 -20.18 1.28
C ASP A 107 -8.98 -18.92 0.77
N THR A 108 -8.88 -18.76 -0.57
CA THR A 108 -8.23 -17.60 -1.21
C THR A 108 -9.00 -16.29 -1.05
N ALA A 109 -10.28 -16.34 -0.68
CA ALA A 109 -11.17 -15.19 -0.70
C ALA A 109 -10.75 -14.04 0.25
N GLY A 110 -9.93 -14.34 1.26
CA GLY A 110 -9.36 -13.38 2.20
C GLY A 110 -7.84 -13.21 2.09
N HIS A 111 -7.13 -14.07 1.35
CA HIS A 111 -5.67 -14.02 1.33
C HIS A 111 -5.16 -12.77 0.60
N VAL A 112 -4.35 -11.95 1.27
CA VAL A 112 -3.78 -10.72 0.72
C VAL A 112 -2.27 -10.85 0.65
N GLU A 113 -1.71 -10.57 -0.53
CA GLU A 113 -0.28 -10.50 -0.75
C GLU A 113 0.15 -9.07 -1.03
N PHE A 114 1.24 -8.65 -0.37
CA PHE A 114 1.86 -7.36 -0.62
C PHE A 114 3.17 -7.55 -1.36
N THR A 115 3.29 -6.90 -2.51
CA THR A 115 4.48 -6.96 -3.36
C THR A 115 5.13 -5.60 -3.46
N PHE A 116 6.46 -5.55 -3.42
CA PHE A 116 7.23 -4.33 -3.62
C PHE A 116 7.87 -4.34 -5.02
N THR A 117 7.66 -3.26 -5.77
CA THR A 117 8.33 -3.00 -7.05
C THR A 117 9.24 -1.79 -6.89
N ARG A 118 10.54 -2.01 -7.08
CA ARG A 118 11.54 -0.93 -7.05
C ARG A 118 11.34 0.00 -8.25
N PHE A 119 11.58 1.29 -8.06
CA PHE A 119 11.74 2.18 -9.22
C PHE A 119 12.98 1.79 -10.02
N ALA A 120 12.90 1.89 -11.35
CA ALA A 120 14.08 1.72 -12.19
C ALA A 120 15.11 2.81 -11.83
N ASP A 121 16.38 2.42 -11.73
CA ASP A 121 17.44 3.39 -11.60
C ASP A 121 17.56 4.16 -12.92
N ALA A 122 17.75 5.48 -12.86
CA ALA A 122 17.82 6.35 -14.04
C ALA A 122 18.99 6.01 -15.01
N GLY A 123 19.84 5.03 -14.67
CA GLY A 123 20.95 4.54 -15.49
C GLY A 123 20.63 3.33 -16.37
N ASP A 124 19.47 2.70 -16.25
CA ASP A 124 19.13 1.45 -16.98
C ASP A 124 18.61 1.71 -18.42
N THR A 125 18.81 2.93 -18.93
CA THR A 125 18.49 3.32 -20.32
C THR A 125 19.75 3.46 -21.17
N THR A 126 20.67 2.49 -21.12
CA THR A 126 21.85 2.49 -22.00
C THR A 126 22.05 1.15 -22.69
N SER A 127 22.18 1.22 -24.02
CA SER A 127 22.61 0.20 -24.99
C SER A 127 21.60 -0.83 -25.49
N ALA A 128 20.67 -0.36 -26.33
CA ALA A 128 20.20 -1.11 -27.50
C ALA A 128 20.38 -0.24 -28.75
N GLY A 129 21.62 -0.04 -29.16
CA GLY A 129 21.92 0.71 -30.37
C GLY A 129 23.40 1.08 -30.45
N ASP A 130 24.24 0.10 -30.75
CA ASP A 130 25.31 0.22 -31.76
C ASP A 130 26.11 -1.09 -31.80
N HIS A 131 25.96 -1.88 -32.86
CA HIS A 131 27.01 -2.75 -33.42
C HIS A 131 26.48 -3.49 -34.66
N VAL A 132 26.51 -2.82 -35.81
CA VAL A 132 26.75 -3.50 -37.09
C VAL A 132 27.78 -2.67 -37.86
N LEU A 133 29.04 -3.10 -37.76
CA LEU A 133 30.10 -2.75 -38.70
C LEU A 133 30.99 -3.99 -38.88
N GLY A 134 31.21 -4.36 -40.14
CA GLY A 134 32.22 -5.32 -40.57
C GLY A 134 31.67 -6.48 -41.37
#